data_AF-A0A1M6WGG4-F1
#
_entry.id   AF-A0A1M6WGG4-F1
#
_cell.length_a   1.000
_cell.length_b   1.000
_cell.length_c   1.000
_cell.angle_alpha   90.00
_cell.angle_beta   90.00
_cell.angle_gamma   90.00
#
_symmetry.space_group_name_H-M   'P 1'
#
loop_
_entity.id
_entity.type
_entity.pdbx_description
1 polymer ?
#
loop_
_entity_poly.entity_id
_entity_poly.type
_entity_poly.pdbx_seq_one_letter_code
_entity_poly.pdbx_strand_id
1 'polypeptide(L)' 'MMTDLDKKLQEMAMTNWEQFVHLIGEDALTAAKVCLLRQNNASYGKISQKLGITEKQVRGRCDKCN' A
#
# COMPACT_ATOMS: atom_id res chain seq x y z
N MET A 1 -1.98 14.14 -16.41
CA MET A 1 -2.42 13.33 -17.57
C MET A 1 -2.01 11.91 -17.28
N MET A 2 -2.89 10.94 -17.48
CA MET A 2 -2.59 9.54 -17.25
C MET A 2 -1.80 8.98 -18.44
N THR A 3 -0.65 8.38 -18.18
CA THR A 3 0.24 7.82 -19.21
C THR A 3 -0.19 6.41 -19.61
N ASP A 4 0.32 5.90 -20.72
CA ASP A 4 0.08 4.51 -21.12
C ASP A 4 0.70 3.50 -20.13
N LEU A 5 1.79 3.90 -19.46
CA LEU A 5 2.37 3.11 -18.37
C LEU A 5 1.41 3.03 -17.16
N ASP A 6 0.75 4.14 -16.81
CA ASP A 6 -0.26 4.15 -15.73
C ASP A 6 -1.43 3.22 -16.06
N LYS A 7 -1.90 3.22 -17.32
CA LYS A 7 -2.98 2.32 -17.76
C LYS A 7 -2.56 0.86 -17.62
N LYS A 8 -1.32 0.54 -18.00
CA LYS A 8 -0.78 -0.82 -17.89
C LYS A 8 -0.66 -1.26 -16.43
N LEU A 9 -0.23 -0.37 -15.53
CA LEU A 9 -0.21 -0.64 -14.10
C LEU A 9 -1.62 -0.92 -13.55
N GLN A 10 -2.62 -0.12 -13.93
CA GLN A 10 -4.01 -0.33 -13.53
C GLN A 10 -4.56 -1.67 -14.05
N GLU A 11 -4.32 -1.98 -15.32
CA GLU A 11 -4.76 -3.25 -15.92
C GLU A 11 -4.15 -4.45 -15.21
N MET A 12 -2.83 -4.42 -14.92
CA MET A 12 -2.18 -5.47 -14.15
C MET A 12 -2.78 -5.59 -12.74
N ALA A 13 -3.04 -4.48 -12.06
CA ALA A 13 -3.67 -4.52 -10.74
C ALA A 13 -5.08 -5.16 -10.76
N MET A 14 -5.80 -5.08 -11.88
CA MET A 14 -7.14 -5.66 -12.03
C MET A 14 -7.15 -7.11 -12.52
N THR A 15 -6.20 -7.47 -13.39
CA THR A 15 -6.24 -8.75 -14.12
C THR A 15 -5.15 -9.74 -13.70
N ASN A 16 -4.02 -9.25 -13.17
CA ASN A 16 -2.90 -10.06 -12.73
C ASN A 16 -2.23 -9.45 -11.49
N TRP A 17 -2.91 -9.62 -10.35
CA TRP A 17 -2.48 -9.04 -9.08
C TRP A 17 -1.07 -9.48 -8.66
N GLU A 18 -0.71 -10.75 -8.86
CA GLU A 18 0.62 -11.25 -8.49
C GLU A 18 1.74 -10.56 -9.26
N GLN A 19 1.56 -10.37 -10.57
CA GLN A 19 2.52 -9.63 -11.40
C GLN A 19 2.61 -8.16 -10.98
N PHE A 20 1.47 -7.54 -10.68
CA PHE A 20 1.45 -6.17 -10.17
C PHE A 20 2.24 -6.04 -8.87
N VAL A 21 1.99 -6.93 -7.89
CA VAL A 21 2.71 -6.95 -6.60
C VAL A 21 4.20 -7.19 -6.79
N HIS A 22 4.57 -8.13 -7.66
CA HIS A 22 5.98 -8.39 -7.97
C HIS A 22 6.69 -7.14 -8.52
N LEU A 23 6.01 -6.39 -9.39
CA LEU A 23 6.56 -5.20 -10.03
C LEU A 23 6.67 -4.00 -9.09
N ILE A 24 5.65 -3.73 -8.26
CA ILE A 24 5.69 -2.59 -7.32
C ILE A 24 6.51 -2.88 -6.05
N GLY A 25 6.66 -4.15 -5.70
CA GLY A 25 7.33 -4.62 -4.50
C GLY A 25 6.47 -4.57 -3.23
N GLU A 26 6.77 -5.49 -2.32
CA GLU A 26 6.02 -5.67 -1.06
C GLU A 26 6.08 -4.45 -0.13
N ASP A 27 7.16 -3.66 -0.14
CA ASP A 27 7.26 -2.46 0.71
C ASP A 27 6.28 -1.37 0.26
N ALA A 28 6.20 -1.10 -1.06
CA ALA A 28 5.26 -0.14 -1.62
C ALA A 28 3.82 -0.60 -1.39
N LEU A 29 3.55 -1.90 -1.57
CA LEU A 29 2.24 -2.48 -1.27
C LEU A 29 1.88 -2.34 0.21
N THR A 30 2.84 -2.59 1.11
CA THR A 30 2.62 -2.46 2.56
C THR A 30 2.36 -1.00 2.94
N ALA A 31 3.08 -0.04 2.36
CA ALA A 31 2.82 1.38 2.55
C ALA A 31 1.41 1.77 2.07
N ALA A 32 0.99 1.30 0.87
CA ALA A 32 -0.36 1.54 0.37
C ALA A 32 -1.44 0.96 1.32
N LYS A 33 -1.25 -0.26 1.83
CA LYS A 33 -2.14 -0.87 2.83
C LYS A 33 -2.22 -0.06 4.13
N VAL A 34 -1.07 0.45 4.62
CA VAL A 34 -1.03 1.35 5.78
C VAL A 34 -1.84 2.62 5.51
N CYS A 35 -1.65 3.27 4.36
CA CYS A 35 -2.38 4.50 4.01
C CYS A 35 -3.89 4.28 3.90
N LEU A 36 -4.32 3.21 3.21
CA LEU A 36 -5.74 2.85 3.12
C LEU A 36 -6.37 2.63 4.49
N LEU A 37 -5.67 1.96 5.42
CA LEU A 37 -6.19 1.77 6.77
C LEU A 37 -6.22 3.06 7.58
N ARG A 38 -5.23 3.95 7.41
CA ARG A 38 -5.24 5.28 8.06
C ARG A 38 -6.37 6.16 7.57
N GLN A 39 -6.61 6.20 6.26
CA GLN A 39 -7.74 6.91 5.65
C GLN A 39 -9.09 6.39 6.17
N ASN A 40 -9.16 5.10 6.52
CA ASN A 40 -10.31 4.47 7.18
C ASN A 40 -10.28 4.61 8.72
N ASN A 41 -9.58 5.61 9.27
CA ASN A 41 -9.50 5.93 10.70
C ASN A 41 -8.94 4.81 11.61
N ALA A 42 -8.23 3.82 11.07
CA ALA A 42 -7.59 2.81 11.91
C ALA A 42 -6.44 3.40 12.73
N SER A 43 -6.38 3.07 14.02
CA SER A 43 -5.25 3.46 14.90
C SER A 43 -3.96 2.74 14.49
N TYR A 44 -2.81 3.28 14.90
CA TYR A 44 -1.51 2.66 14.60
C TYR A 44 -1.40 1.22 15.12
N GLY A 45 -1.90 0.95 16.34
CA GLY A 45 -1.95 -0.39 16.91
C GLY A 45 -2.83 -1.36 16.11
N LYS A 46 -4.00 -0.91 15.64
CA LYS A 46 -4.88 -1.73 14.79
C LYS A 46 -4.24 -2.08 13.46
N ILE A 47 -3.51 -1.13 12.86
CA ILE A 47 -2.77 -1.36 11.61
C ILE A 47 -1.61 -2.33 11.83
N SER A 48 -0.85 -2.13 12.91
CA SER A 48 0.26 -2.98 13.33
C SER A 48 -0.20 -4.44 13.47
N GLN A 49 -1.30 -4.67 14.20
CA GLN A 49 -1.88 -6.00 14.37
C GLN A 49 -2.36 -6.61 13.04
N LYS A 50 -3.06 -5.84 12.20
CA LYS A 50 -3.64 -6.34 10.95
C LYS A 50 -2.60 -6.68 9.89
N LEU A 51 -1.49 -5.94 9.85
CA LEU A 51 -0.44 -6.10 8.85
C LEU A 51 0.79 -6.88 9.36
N GLY A 52 0.82 -7.25 10.64
CA GLY A 52 1.94 -8.00 11.23
C GLY A 52 3.25 -7.22 11.27
N ILE A 53 3.18 -5.89 11.37
CA ILE A 53 4.35 -4.99 11.44
C ILE A 53 4.32 -4.19 12.73
N THR A 54 5.45 -3.64 13.17
CA THR A 54 5.53 -2.84 14.42
C THR A 54 4.83 -1.47 14.27
N GLU A 55 4.34 -0.89 15.36
CA GLU A 55 3.80 0.49 15.33
C GLU A 55 4.81 1.53 14.83
N LYS A 56 6.11 1.33 15.12
CA LYS A 56 7.18 2.19 14.58
C LYS A 56 7.21 2.16 13.05
N GLN A 57 7.11 0.96 12.47
CA GLN A 57 7.03 0.74 11.03
C GLN A 57 5.74 1.31 10.42
N VAL A 58 4.62 1.29 11.14
CA VAL A 58 3.37 1.93 10.71
C VAL A 58 3.56 3.45 10.64
N ARG A 59 4.06 4.08 11.72
CA ARG A 59 4.25 5.54 11.78
C ARG A 59 5.16 6.04 10.66
N GLY A 60 6.32 5.41 10.46
CA GLY A 60 7.24 5.81 9.38
C GLY A 60 6.68 5.59 7.96
N ARG A 61 5.68 4.71 7.79
CA ARG A 61 4.95 4.57 6.51
C ARG A 61 3.78 5.53 6.38
N CYS A 62 3.19 5.96 7.50
CA CYS A 62 2.13 6.96 7.52
C CYS A 62 2.61 8.33 7.06
N ASP A 63 3.88 8.67 7.31
CA ASP A 63 4.50 9.91 6.83
C ASP A 63 4.48 10.03 5.29
N LYS A 64 4.33 8.90 4.59
CA LYS A 64 4.25 8.80 3.12
C LYS A 64 2.81 8.81 2.59
N CYS A 65 1.80 8.95 3.45
CA CYS A 65 0.38 8.89 3.06
C CYS A 65 -0.22 10.25 2.69
N ASN A 66 0.59 11.32 2.70
CA ASN A 66 0.22 12.67 2.30
C ASN A 66 0.42 12.88 0.80
#